data_AF-A0A150GS56-F1
#
_entry.id   AF-A0A150GS56-F1
#
_cell.length_a   1.000
_cell.length_b   1.000
_cell.length_c   1.000
_cell.angle_alpha   90.00
_cell.angle_beta   90.00
_cell.angle_gamma   90.00
#
_symmetry.space_group_name_H-M   'P 1'
#
loop_
_entity.id
_entity.type
_entity.pdbx_description
1 polymer ?
#
loop_
_entity_poly.entity_id
_entity_poly.type
_entity_poly.pdbx_seq_one_letter_code
_entity_poly.pdbx_strand_id
1 'polypeptide(L)'
;MGAKHSTYLAKEVAQPAPKAASGFVPAGAEGFATKPPSSRGVSRLRLPLCSAASAVDVSTTQPQSPLASPAGGGIVDVWIVAGQSNAVGDNEADGIPMPAAAAPLPGRILAFDCGGVWMDAQPNTHTGVHGYSRGDSVGPDMAFARALLALGLSGRVGFVPTAKGATSLFADWRPGGGGGGAELYGAMIARTRAAMAAPMPGGGTGRLRGMIWVQGEADAEEKAGPGPSAAYGANLAAFIAAARKDLAAFHPQLPVLLGVMPLRKRDCFPHLPAVRAAQLALTLPALVKVDLAGFEFFEEYGGFHVHLTKDGACALGAAMAHAYYAAVVGPGVALAAAAAAVPSAAVPSAATAGSRGGSGGGGSAGSGGGAAAAEAVDPAGVASVTEAAGAAEPEAAASAEARAVPAPGEPAEEATRSGGSSPGKAAAGGGPGAGGP
;
A
#
# COMPACT_ATOMS: atom_id res chain seq x y z
N MET A 1 -42.09 -3.53 -5.05
CA MET A 1 -42.08 -2.06 -5.17
C MET A 1 -41.81 -1.46 -3.81
N GLY A 2 -40.83 -0.57 -3.68
CA GLY A 2 -40.52 0.09 -2.41
C GLY A 2 -39.08 0.62 -2.35
N ALA A 3 -38.76 1.56 -3.25
CA ALA A 3 -37.50 2.29 -3.25
C ALA A 3 -37.46 3.26 -2.06
N LYS A 4 -36.38 3.24 -1.27
CA LYS A 4 -36.04 4.35 -0.37
C LYS A 4 -34.89 5.13 -0.99
N HIS A 5 -35.24 6.18 -1.72
CA HIS A 5 -34.31 7.27 -2.05
C HIS A 5 -34.09 8.11 -0.80
N SER A 6 -32.83 8.30 -0.41
CA SER A 6 -32.44 9.29 0.59
C SER A 6 -31.98 10.54 -0.16
N THR A 7 -32.80 11.57 -0.10
CA THR A 7 -32.56 12.91 -0.66
C THR A 7 -31.71 13.72 0.32
N TYR A 8 -30.54 14.18 -0.11
CA TYR A 8 -29.82 15.27 0.56
C TYR A 8 -30.33 16.61 0.03
N LEU A 9 -31.05 17.33 0.89
CA LEU A 9 -31.45 18.73 0.67
C LEU A 9 -30.24 19.63 0.94
N ALA A 10 -29.84 20.39 -0.08
CA ALA A 10 -28.92 21.50 0.04
C ALA A 10 -29.56 22.61 0.90
N LYS A 11 -28.86 23.02 1.97
CA LYS A 11 -29.14 24.28 2.65
C LYS A 11 -28.14 25.32 2.17
N GLU A 12 -28.64 26.35 1.48
CA GLU A 12 -27.95 27.61 1.26
C GLU A 12 -27.51 28.20 2.60
N VAL A 13 -26.22 28.55 2.70
CA VAL A 13 -25.71 29.45 3.74
C VAL A 13 -25.10 30.64 3.03
N ALA A 14 -25.72 31.79 3.25
CA ALA A 14 -25.33 33.09 2.72
C ALA A 14 -23.97 33.54 3.28
N GLN A 15 -23.11 34.07 2.40
CA GLN A 15 -21.88 34.78 2.77
C GLN A 15 -22.20 36.21 3.25
N PRO A 16 -21.52 36.73 4.29
CA PRO A 16 -21.43 38.17 4.51
C PRO A 16 -20.15 38.77 3.91
N ALA A 17 -20.31 39.87 3.18
CA ALA A 17 -19.28 40.74 2.60
C ALA A 17 -18.60 41.66 3.67
N PRO A 18 -17.47 42.33 3.35
CA PRO A 18 -16.47 42.77 4.32
C PRO A 18 -16.73 44.17 4.89
N LYS A 19 -16.17 44.47 6.08
CA LYS A 19 -16.08 45.83 6.62
C LYS A 19 -14.63 46.30 6.76
N ALA A 20 -14.42 47.52 6.30
CA ALA A 20 -13.17 48.25 6.22
C ALA A 20 -12.72 48.87 7.56
N ALA A 21 -11.47 49.33 7.53
CA ALA A 21 -10.64 49.80 8.62
C ALA A 21 -10.95 51.21 9.17
N SER A 22 -10.56 51.42 10.43
CA SER A 22 -10.06 52.66 11.04
C SER A 22 -9.15 52.23 12.20
N GLY A 23 -7.91 52.66 12.43
CA GLY A 23 -7.29 53.95 12.18
C GLY A 23 -6.88 54.55 13.54
N PHE A 24 -5.56 54.68 13.76
CA PHE A 24 -4.84 55.56 14.71
C PHE A 24 -4.03 54.92 15.87
N VAL A 25 -2.86 55.53 16.12
CA VAL A 25 -1.58 55.06 16.70
C VAL A 25 -1.11 56.11 17.78
N PRO A 26 0.15 56.19 18.25
CA PRO A 26 0.91 55.48 19.30
C PRO A 26 1.31 56.34 20.54
N ALA A 27 1.96 55.74 21.56
CA ALA A 27 3.11 56.25 22.34
C ALA A 27 3.52 55.16 23.37
N GLY A 28 4.77 54.94 23.78
CA GLY A 28 6.03 55.62 23.55
C GLY A 28 7.20 54.73 24.01
N ALA A 29 8.39 55.05 23.49
CA ALA A 29 9.68 54.45 23.78
C ALA A 29 10.28 54.96 25.10
N GLU A 30 11.21 54.20 25.70
CA GLU A 30 12.56 54.53 26.23
C GLU A 30 13.13 53.18 26.76
N GLY A 31 14.41 52.77 26.67
CA GLY A 31 15.66 53.41 26.31
C GLY A 31 16.78 52.84 27.21
N PHE A 32 17.93 52.49 26.61
CA PHE A 32 19.26 52.22 27.21
C PHE A 32 19.54 50.87 27.91
N ALA A 33 20.78 50.38 28.04
CA ALA A 33 21.91 50.12 27.15
C ALA A 33 23.02 49.44 28.01
N THR A 34 23.91 48.70 27.36
CA THR A 34 25.32 48.40 27.74
C THR A 34 25.69 47.15 28.58
N LYS A 35 26.37 46.25 27.84
CA LYS A 35 27.60 45.46 28.10
C LYS A 35 27.63 44.24 29.07
N PRO A 36 28.49 43.23 28.75
CA PRO A 36 28.46 41.89 29.35
C PRO A 36 29.59 41.66 30.37
N PRO A 37 29.56 40.54 31.11
CA PRO A 37 30.76 40.00 31.73
C PRO A 37 31.20 38.63 31.19
N SER A 38 32.47 38.62 30.77
CA SER A 38 33.53 37.65 31.08
C SER A 38 33.33 36.14 30.92
N SER A 39 34.19 35.62 30.03
CA SER A 39 34.79 34.29 29.97
C SER A 39 35.17 33.65 31.32
N ARG A 40 34.75 32.39 31.53
CA ARG A 40 35.49 31.38 32.30
C ARG A 40 35.24 29.97 31.75
N GLY A 41 36.32 29.21 31.55
CA GLY A 41 36.33 27.76 31.71
C GLY A 41 36.08 26.90 30.48
N VAL A 42 37.09 26.74 29.62
CA VAL A 42 37.17 25.61 28.69
C VAL A 42 37.60 24.37 29.50
N SER A 43 36.63 23.58 29.97
CA SER A 43 36.88 22.21 30.44
C SER A 43 36.70 21.27 29.25
N ARG A 44 37.82 20.79 28.70
CA ARG A 44 37.85 19.72 27.71
C ARG A 44 37.44 18.40 28.38
N LEU A 45 36.14 18.12 28.41
CA LEU A 45 35.65 16.77 28.70
C LEU A 45 35.79 15.93 27.41
N ARG A 46 36.85 15.13 27.35
CA ARG A 46 37.01 14.06 26.34
C ARG A 46 35.92 13.02 26.59
N LEU A 47 34.83 13.09 25.83
CA LEU A 47 33.90 11.98 25.67
C LEU A 47 34.50 10.98 24.66
N PRO A 48 34.46 9.67 24.94
CA PRO A 48 34.99 8.68 24.03
C PRO A 48 34.16 8.66 22.74
N LEU A 49 34.82 8.67 21.59
CA LEU A 49 34.22 8.23 20.34
C LEU A 49 33.82 6.76 20.50
N CYS A 50 32.56 6.50 20.83
CA CYS A 50 31.94 5.20 20.55
C CYS A 50 31.66 5.15 19.05
N SER A 51 32.68 4.69 18.34
CA SER A 51 32.60 4.12 17.01
C SER A 51 31.76 2.84 17.00
N ALA A 52 31.27 2.50 15.81
CA ALA A 52 30.46 1.36 15.42
C ALA A 52 28.95 1.51 15.73
N ALA A 53 28.27 2.24 14.85
CA ALA A 53 27.00 1.74 14.36
C ALA A 53 27.29 0.35 13.79
N SER A 54 26.89 -0.71 14.50
CA SER A 54 26.87 -2.04 13.91
C SER A 54 25.99 -1.94 12.67
N ALA A 55 26.64 -1.96 11.50
CA ALA A 55 25.96 -2.26 10.26
C ALA A 55 25.29 -3.61 10.50
N VAL A 56 23.97 -3.60 10.61
CA VAL A 56 23.18 -4.83 10.58
C VAL A 56 23.43 -5.39 9.19
N ASP A 57 24.18 -6.48 9.13
CA ASP A 57 24.43 -7.22 7.90
C ASP A 57 23.11 -7.86 7.45
N VAL A 58 22.41 -7.17 6.57
CA VAL A 58 21.14 -7.58 5.94
C VAL A 58 21.32 -8.90 5.16
N SER A 59 22.55 -9.36 4.94
CA SER A 59 22.83 -10.67 4.34
C SER A 59 22.50 -11.86 5.25
N THR A 60 22.34 -11.68 6.56
CA THR A 60 22.17 -12.79 7.53
C THR A 60 20.71 -13.07 7.91
N THR A 61 19.75 -12.27 7.42
CA THR A 61 18.32 -12.59 7.48
C THR A 61 17.86 -13.23 6.17
N GLN A 62 18.04 -14.54 6.01
CA GLN A 62 17.37 -15.29 4.94
C GLN A 62 16.40 -16.30 5.56
N PRO A 63 15.11 -16.12 5.27
CA PRO A 63 14.53 -16.96 4.22
C PRO A 63 13.73 -16.20 3.14
N GLN A 64 14.04 -14.93 2.85
CA GLN A 64 13.43 -14.21 1.71
C GLN A 64 14.43 -13.28 1.03
N SER A 65 15.01 -13.75 -0.07
CA SER A 65 15.89 -12.94 -0.89
C SER A 65 15.14 -11.77 -1.53
N PRO A 66 15.71 -10.55 -1.57
CA PRO A 66 15.19 -9.43 -2.37
C PRO A 66 15.26 -9.71 -3.88
N LEU A 67 15.91 -10.81 -4.27
CA LEU A 67 16.07 -11.26 -5.65
C LEU A 67 14.76 -11.74 -6.29
N ALA A 68 14.73 -11.61 -7.62
CA ALA A 68 13.74 -12.18 -8.51
C ALA A 68 13.37 -13.61 -8.10
N SER A 69 12.07 -13.91 -7.98
CA SER A 69 11.62 -15.30 -7.95
C SER A 69 11.53 -15.81 -9.38
N PRO A 70 12.41 -16.72 -9.83
CA PRO A 70 12.24 -17.34 -11.14
C PRO A 70 10.89 -18.08 -11.17
N ALA A 71 10.25 -18.06 -12.34
CA ALA A 71 8.86 -18.49 -12.54
C ALA A 71 8.55 -19.98 -12.28
N GLY A 72 9.44 -20.76 -11.67
CA GLY A 72 9.34 -22.22 -11.57
C GLY A 72 9.16 -22.81 -10.17
N GLY A 73 9.13 -22.02 -9.09
CA GLY A 73 9.23 -22.55 -7.71
C GLY A 73 7.93 -22.80 -6.94
N GLY A 74 6.75 -22.58 -7.53
CA GLY A 74 5.47 -22.61 -6.79
C GLY A 74 5.30 -21.45 -5.78
N ILE A 75 6.25 -20.53 -5.69
CA ILE A 75 6.19 -19.38 -4.78
C ILE A 75 5.18 -18.35 -5.30
N VAL A 76 4.30 -17.88 -4.41
CA VAL A 76 3.43 -16.73 -4.64
C VAL A 76 3.97 -15.56 -3.84
N ASP A 77 4.37 -14.49 -4.53
CA ASP A 77 4.81 -13.25 -3.91
C ASP A 77 3.58 -12.45 -3.46
N VAL A 78 3.39 -12.37 -2.14
CA VAL A 78 2.19 -11.82 -1.50
C VAL A 78 2.40 -10.35 -1.14
N TRP A 79 1.41 -9.51 -1.45
CA TRP A 79 1.40 -8.08 -1.17
C TRP A 79 0.13 -7.66 -0.44
N ILE A 80 0.27 -6.86 0.61
CA ILE A 80 -0.87 -6.26 1.30
C ILE A 80 -1.29 -4.99 0.54
N VAL A 81 -2.59 -4.76 0.39
CA VAL A 81 -3.14 -3.54 -0.22
C VAL A 81 -4.02 -2.82 0.79
N ALA A 82 -3.44 -1.81 1.45
CA ALA A 82 -4.02 -1.12 2.59
C ALA A 82 -4.14 0.39 2.34
N GLY A 83 -4.98 1.05 3.14
CA GLY A 83 -5.28 2.48 3.01
C GLY A 83 -6.75 2.73 2.77
N GLN A 84 -7.07 3.69 1.90
CA GLN A 84 -8.45 4.12 1.65
C GLN A 84 -8.91 3.97 0.19
N SER A 85 -9.86 4.77 -0.26
CA SER A 85 -10.55 4.63 -1.55
C SER A 85 -9.62 4.60 -2.77
N ASN A 86 -8.50 5.35 -2.77
CA ASN A 86 -7.49 5.26 -3.84
C ASN A 86 -6.64 3.97 -3.79
N ALA A 87 -6.54 3.30 -2.64
CA ALA A 87 -5.96 1.94 -2.54
C ALA A 87 -6.99 0.87 -2.95
N VAL A 88 -8.27 1.08 -2.64
CA VAL A 88 -9.39 0.24 -3.11
C VAL A 88 -9.54 0.34 -4.64
N GLY A 89 -9.28 1.51 -5.21
CA GLY A 89 -9.60 1.82 -6.61
C GLY A 89 -11.06 2.20 -6.78
N ASP A 90 -11.53 3.18 -6.00
CA ASP A 90 -12.92 3.62 -6.03
C ASP A 90 -13.24 4.56 -7.20
N ASN A 91 -13.18 4.03 -8.42
CA ASN A 91 -13.17 4.82 -9.66
C ASN A 91 -14.18 4.35 -10.72
N GLU A 92 -15.22 3.61 -10.32
CA GLU A 92 -16.34 3.26 -11.23
C GLU A 92 -16.99 4.49 -11.87
N ALA A 93 -17.04 5.60 -11.11
CA ALA A 93 -17.65 6.85 -11.55
C ALA A 93 -16.85 7.60 -12.63
N ASP A 94 -15.62 7.18 -12.96
CA ASP A 94 -14.84 7.81 -14.03
C ASP A 94 -15.45 7.55 -15.43
N GLY A 95 -16.25 6.49 -15.55
CA GLY A 95 -16.98 6.11 -16.76
C GLY A 95 -16.10 5.62 -17.91
N ILE A 96 -14.79 5.42 -17.71
CA ILE A 96 -13.90 4.95 -18.79
C ILE A 96 -13.93 3.42 -18.87
N PRO A 97 -13.70 2.81 -20.05
CA PRO A 97 -13.56 1.37 -20.17
C PRO A 97 -12.41 0.82 -19.31
N MET A 98 -12.57 -0.41 -18.80
CA MET A 98 -11.52 -1.08 -18.02
C MET A 98 -10.20 -1.18 -18.81
N PRO A 99 -9.08 -0.63 -18.29
CA PRO A 99 -7.80 -0.67 -18.99
C PRO A 99 -7.27 -2.10 -19.18
N ALA A 100 -6.55 -2.35 -20.27
CA ALA A 100 -5.93 -3.67 -20.51
C ALA A 100 -4.93 -4.08 -19.41
N ALA A 101 -4.32 -3.10 -18.75
CA ALA A 101 -3.44 -3.33 -17.59
C ALA A 101 -4.19 -3.89 -16.37
N ALA A 102 -5.51 -3.73 -16.30
CA ALA A 102 -6.36 -4.28 -15.24
C ALA A 102 -6.88 -5.70 -15.55
N ALA A 103 -6.66 -6.22 -16.76
CA ALA A 103 -7.19 -7.52 -17.15
C ALA A 103 -6.64 -8.63 -16.23
N PRO A 104 -7.46 -9.62 -15.84
CA PRO A 104 -7.00 -10.80 -15.09
C PRO A 104 -5.86 -11.55 -15.80
N LEU A 105 -4.97 -12.20 -15.03
CA LEU A 105 -4.12 -13.29 -15.52
C LEU A 105 -4.31 -14.52 -14.63
N PRO A 106 -5.23 -15.43 -15.00
CA PRO A 106 -5.50 -16.64 -14.24
C PRO A 106 -4.23 -17.46 -13.92
N GLY A 107 -4.14 -17.95 -12.69
CA GLY A 107 -3.02 -18.69 -12.13
C GLY A 107 -1.77 -17.86 -11.81
N ARG A 108 -1.68 -16.62 -12.33
CA ARG A 108 -0.49 -15.75 -12.20
C ARG A 108 -0.71 -14.58 -11.25
N ILE A 109 -1.91 -13.98 -11.27
CA ILE A 109 -2.31 -12.93 -10.33
C ILE A 109 -3.50 -13.41 -9.53
N LEU A 110 -3.34 -13.47 -8.22
CA LEU A 110 -4.32 -13.96 -7.27
C LEU A 110 -4.75 -12.86 -6.31
N ALA A 111 -5.94 -13.02 -5.74
CA ALA A 111 -6.40 -12.24 -4.60
C ALA A 111 -6.95 -13.17 -3.51
N PHE A 112 -6.65 -12.85 -2.26
CA PHE A 112 -7.29 -13.48 -1.12
C PHE A 112 -8.66 -12.84 -0.95
N ASP A 113 -9.72 -13.64 -1.03
CA ASP A 113 -11.10 -13.14 -1.09
C ASP A 113 -11.73 -12.95 0.30
N CYS A 114 -12.99 -12.52 0.37
CA CYS A 114 -13.70 -12.37 1.64
C CYS A 114 -14.08 -13.73 2.28
N GLY A 115 -14.11 -14.82 1.52
CA GLY A 115 -14.34 -16.18 2.02
C GLY A 115 -13.12 -16.81 2.69
N GLY A 116 -11.95 -16.16 2.61
CA GLY A 116 -10.71 -16.66 3.19
C GLY A 116 -9.99 -17.67 2.30
N VAL A 117 -10.19 -17.59 0.99
CA VAL A 117 -9.54 -18.44 0.00
C VAL A 117 -8.82 -17.60 -1.06
N TRP A 118 -7.78 -18.19 -1.65
CA TRP A 118 -7.08 -17.58 -2.77
C TRP A 118 -7.82 -17.91 -4.08
N MET A 119 -8.10 -16.87 -4.87
CA MET A 119 -8.73 -17.00 -6.18
C MET A 119 -7.96 -16.18 -7.23
N ASP A 120 -8.26 -16.40 -8.51
CA ASP A 120 -7.76 -15.52 -9.56
C ASP A 120 -8.26 -14.09 -9.35
N ALA A 121 -7.35 -13.13 -9.44
CA ALA A 121 -7.67 -11.73 -9.22
C ALA A 121 -8.61 -11.20 -10.31
N GLN A 122 -9.64 -10.49 -9.89
CA GLN A 122 -10.48 -9.66 -10.75
C GLN A 122 -9.87 -8.26 -10.88
N PRO A 123 -10.32 -7.41 -11.82
CA PRO A 123 -9.78 -6.06 -12.01
C PRO A 123 -9.69 -5.24 -10.71
N ASN A 124 -10.70 -5.32 -9.85
CA ASN A 124 -10.62 -4.83 -8.47
C ASN A 124 -10.41 -6.00 -7.50
N THR A 125 -9.33 -5.95 -6.70
CA THR A 125 -9.06 -7.00 -5.70
C THR A 125 -9.89 -6.84 -4.43
N HIS A 126 -10.49 -5.66 -4.17
CA HIS A 126 -11.29 -5.37 -2.99
C HIS A 126 -12.78 -5.68 -3.15
N THR A 127 -13.24 -6.22 -4.28
CA THR A 127 -14.65 -6.66 -4.41
C THR A 127 -14.99 -7.67 -3.30
N GLY A 128 -16.04 -7.37 -2.53
CA GLY A 128 -16.49 -8.10 -1.34
C GLY A 128 -15.77 -7.73 -0.04
N VAL A 129 -14.64 -7.02 -0.09
CA VAL A 129 -13.87 -6.62 1.09
C VAL A 129 -14.50 -5.38 1.71
N HIS A 130 -14.78 -5.42 3.02
CA HIS A 130 -15.51 -4.38 3.75
C HIS A 130 -16.85 -3.96 3.09
N GLY A 131 -17.49 -4.89 2.38
CA GLY A 131 -18.75 -4.65 1.67
C GLY A 131 -18.62 -3.86 0.36
N TYR A 132 -17.40 -3.64 -0.15
CA TYR A 132 -17.21 -2.98 -1.44
C TYR A 132 -17.77 -3.84 -2.59
N SER A 133 -18.61 -3.26 -3.46
CA SER A 133 -19.37 -4.03 -4.45
C SER A 133 -19.31 -3.49 -5.89
N ARG A 134 -18.54 -2.42 -6.13
CA ARG A 134 -18.37 -1.84 -7.46
C ARG A 134 -17.39 -2.71 -8.25
N GLY A 135 -17.90 -3.36 -9.30
CA GLY A 135 -17.13 -4.33 -10.10
C GLY A 135 -16.41 -3.70 -11.28
N ASP A 136 -16.91 -2.58 -11.81
CA ASP A 136 -16.27 -1.82 -12.88
C ASP A 136 -15.32 -0.77 -12.31
N SER A 137 -14.35 -1.23 -11.52
CA SER A 137 -13.34 -0.38 -10.89
C SER A 137 -12.01 -1.12 -10.77
N VAL A 138 -10.93 -0.40 -10.47
CA VAL A 138 -9.58 -1.00 -10.34
C VAL A 138 -8.68 -0.18 -9.44
N GLY A 139 -7.97 -0.86 -8.53
CA GLY A 139 -6.91 -0.30 -7.70
C GLY A 139 -5.52 -0.38 -8.36
N PRO A 140 -4.44 -0.05 -7.63
CA PRO A 140 -3.08 -0.14 -8.15
C PRO A 140 -2.60 -1.60 -8.40
N ASP A 141 -3.34 -2.60 -7.93
CA ASP A 141 -2.88 -3.98 -7.79
C ASP A 141 -2.55 -4.68 -9.11
N MET A 142 -3.48 -4.67 -10.06
CA MET A 142 -3.34 -5.47 -11.28
C MET A 142 -2.15 -5.03 -12.13
N ALA A 143 -1.99 -3.71 -12.32
CA ALA A 143 -0.87 -3.15 -13.04
C ALA A 143 0.46 -3.30 -12.27
N PHE A 144 0.42 -3.18 -10.94
CA PHE A 144 1.57 -3.47 -10.07
C PHE A 144 2.07 -4.90 -10.26
N ALA A 145 1.18 -5.89 -10.16
CA ALA A 145 1.53 -7.29 -10.38
C ALA A 145 2.07 -7.53 -11.79
N ARG A 146 1.41 -7.02 -12.82
CA ARG A 146 1.88 -7.14 -14.21
C ARG A 146 3.28 -6.58 -14.40
N ALA A 147 3.58 -5.43 -13.80
CA ALA A 147 4.91 -4.84 -13.84
C ALA A 147 5.95 -5.72 -13.12
N LEU A 148 5.64 -6.27 -11.95
CA LEU A 148 6.53 -7.23 -11.26
C LEU A 148 6.79 -8.49 -12.10
N LEU A 149 5.76 -9.03 -12.75
CA LEU A 149 5.87 -10.20 -13.64
C LEU A 149 6.74 -9.86 -14.87
N ALA A 150 6.52 -8.71 -15.50
CA ALA A 150 7.27 -8.26 -16.69
C ALA A 150 8.74 -7.97 -16.37
N LEU A 151 9.03 -7.43 -15.18
CA LEU A 151 10.39 -7.23 -14.68
C LEU A 151 11.08 -8.53 -14.23
N GLY A 152 10.38 -9.67 -14.27
CA GLY A 152 10.91 -10.96 -13.81
C GLY A 152 11.10 -11.04 -12.29
N LEU A 153 10.51 -10.12 -11.52
CA LEU A 153 10.67 -10.05 -10.06
C LEU A 153 9.81 -11.08 -9.33
N SER A 154 8.73 -11.50 -9.98
CA SER A 154 7.78 -12.48 -9.47
C SER A 154 7.34 -13.44 -10.58
N GLY A 155 7.20 -14.71 -10.22
CA GLY A 155 6.53 -15.71 -11.05
C GLY A 155 5.01 -15.64 -10.92
N ARG A 156 4.52 -15.44 -9.69
CA ARG A 156 3.10 -15.30 -9.34
C ARG A 156 2.96 -14.24 -8.27
N VAL A 157 1.90 -13.45 -8.32
CA VAL A 157 1.62 -12.38 -7.35
C VAL A 157 0.28 -12.65 -6.69
N GLY A 158 0.21 -12.51 -5.37
CA GLY A 158 -1.02 -12.62 -4.59
C GLY A 158 -1.29 -11.34 -3.82
N PHE A 159 -2.54 -10.85 -3.84
CA PHE A 159 -2.95 -9.68 -3.08
C PHE A 159 -3.75 -10.03 -1.83
N VAL A 160 -3.45 -9.35 -0.73
CA VAL A 160 -4.26 -9.32 0.49
C VAL A 160 -4.94 -7.96 0.57
N PRO A 161 -6.14 -7.80 -0.03
CA PRO A 161 -6.89 -6.55 -0.01
C PRO A 161 -7.43 -6.27 1.39
N THR A 162 -7.12 -5.10 1.95
CA THR A 162 -7.51 -4.68 3.31
C THR A 162 -8.00 -3.24 3.40
N ALA A 163 -7.74 -2.43 2.37
CA ALA A 163 -8.13 -1.02 2.30
C ALA A 163 -9.65 -0.80 2.41
N LYS A 164 -10.05 0.35 2.93
CA LYS A 164 -11.46 0.74 3.10
C LYS A 164 -11.64 2.25 2.87
N GLY A 165 -12.55 2.62 1.99
CA GLY A 165 -12.87 4.02 1.67
C GLY A 165 -13.26 4.84 2.89
N ALA A 166 -12.95 6.15 2.84
CA ALA A 166 -13.26 7.13 3.88
C ALA A 166 -12.74 6.77 5.29
N THR A 167 -11.50 6.27 5.38
CA THR A 167 -10.87 5.90 6.66
C THR A 167 -9.60 6.71 6.93
N SER A 168 -9.43 7.09 8.19
CA SER A 168 -8.33 7.90 8.71
C SER A 168 -7.25 7.03 9.35
N LEU A 169 -6.01 7.46 9.23
CA LEU A 169 -4.89 6.87 9.95
C LEU A 169 -4.99 7.17 11.45
N PHE A 170 -5.48 8.36 11.78
CA PHE A 170 -5.65 8.81 13.15
C PHE A 170 -6.59 7.92 14.00
N ALA A 171 -7.73 7.51 13.45
CA ALA A 171 -8.74 6.75 14.19
C ALA A 171 -8.83 5.28 13.77
N ASP A 172 -8.93 4.99 12.47
CA ASP A 172 -9.33 3.67 11.98
C ASP A 172 -8.15 2.70 11.86
N TRP A 173 -6.97 3.21 11.48
CA TRP A 173 -5.74 2.42 11.31
C TRP A 173 -4.76 2.53 12.48
N ARG A 174 -5.19 3.09 13.62
CA ARG A 174 -4.35 3.24 14.81
C ARG A 174 -4.04 1.87 15.44
N PRO A 175 -2.75 1.49 15.62
CA PRO A 175 -2.41 0.25 16.31
C PRO A 175 -2.85 0.27 17.78
N GLY A 176 -3.44 -0.84 18.25
CA GLY A 176 -3.82 -1.02 19.67
C GLY A 176 -5.05 -0.23 20.11
N GLY A 177 -5.87 0.23 19.16
CA GLY A 177 -7.11 0.95 19.45
C GLY A 177 -8.19 0.03 20.03
N GLY A 178 -8.43 0.12 21.33
CA GLY A 178 -9.60 -0.47 21.99
C GLY A 178 -10.81 0.46 21.91
N GLY A 179 -11.85 0.05 21.17
CA GLY A 179 -13.23 0.52 21.36
C GLY A 179 -13.93 1.11 20.13
N GLY A 180 -14.90 0.37 19.60
CA GLY A 180 -16.13 1.01 19.08
C GLY A 180 -16.33 1.14 17.58
N GLY A 181 -15.64 0.38 16.72
CA GLY A 181 -15.93 0.37 15.28
C GLY A 181 -14.97 -0.41 14.38
N ALA A 182 -14.56 -1.62 14.78
CA ALA A 182 -13.73 -2.56 14.00
C ALA A 182 -12.33 -2.04 13.57
N GLU A 183 -11.33 -2.29 14.42
CA GLU A 183 -9.90 -1.99 14.23
C GLU A 183 -9.38 -2.44 12.83
N LEU A 184 -9.27 -1.53 11.86
CA LEU A 184 -8.83 -1.88 10.50
C LEU A 184 -7.38 -2.35 10.48
N TYR A 185 -6.55 -1.80 11.36
CA TYR A 185 -5.19 -2.30 11.60
C TYR A 185 -5.20 -3.77 12.01
N GLY A 186 -5.94 -4.12 13.07
CA GLY A 186 -6.07 -5.49 13.57
C GLY A 186 -6.64 -6.42 12.51
N ALA A 187 -7.66 -5.97 11.77
CA ALA A 187 -8.25 -6.72 10.66
C ALA A 187 -7.25 -6.97 9.52
N MET A 188 -6.43 -5.98 9.15
CA MET A 188 -5.36 -6.13 8.17
C MET A 188 -4.33 -7.19 8.61
N ILE A 189 -3.88 -7.13 9.88
CA ILE A 189 -2.92 -8.10 10.43
C ILE A 189 -3.52 -9.51 10.45
N ALA A 190 -4.76 -9.67 10.93
CA ALA A 190 -5.45 -10.96 10.99
C ALA A 190 -5.66 -11.54 9.58
N ARG A 191 -6.11 -10.73 8.63
CA ARG A 191 -6.33 -11.14 7.24
C ARG A 191 -5.03 -11.53 6.54
N THR A 192 -3.94 -10.80 6.80
CA THR A 192 -2.61 -11.16 6.28
C THR A 192 -2.15 -12.51 6.81
N ARG A 193 -2.29 -12.74 8.13
CA ARG A 193 -1.95 -14.04 8.75
C ARG A 193 -2.77 -15.19 8.15
N ALA A 194 -4.07 -14.98 7.96
CA ALA A 194 -4.95 -15.97 7.34
C ALA A 194 -4.52 -16.27 5.90
N ALA A 195 -4.24 -15.24 5.10
CA ALA A 195 -3.79 -15.39 3.71
C ALA A 195 -2.46 -16.16 3.60
N MET A 196 -1.52 -15.90 4.52
CA MET A 196 -0.24 -16.60 4.57
C MET A 196 -0.33 -18.06 5.04
N ALA A 197 -1.39 -18.41 5.79
CA ALA A 197 -1.65 -19.78 6.25
C ALA A 197 -2.51 -20.59 5.26
N ALA A 198 -3.26 -19.92 4.39
CA ALA A 198 -4.14 -20.57 3.42
C ALA A 198 -3.36 -21.28 2.31
N PRO A 199 -3.87 -22.41 1.78
CA PRO A 199 -3.25 -23.11 0.67
C PRO A 199 -3.27 -22.26 -0.60
N MET A 200 -2.14 -22.22 -1.32
CA MET A 200 -2.03 -21.52 -2.59
C MET A 200 -2.66 -22.37 -3.72
N PRO A 201 -3.43 -21.77 -4.65
CA PRO A 201 -3.93 -22.46 -5.83
C PRO A 201 -2.75 -23.02 -6.63
N GLY A 202 -2.84 -24.27 -7.10
CA GLY A 202 -1.72 -24.92 -7.78
C GLY A 202 -0.53 -25.29 -6.88
N GLY A 203 -0.69 -25.18 -5.55
CA GLY A 203 0.34 -25.55 -4.56
C GLY A 203 1.43 -24.48 -4.38
N GLY A 204 2.44 -24.86 -3.59
CA GLY A 204 3.56 -24.00 -3.22
C GLY A 204 3.31 -23.15 -1.97
N THR A 205 4.14 -22.11 -1.78
CA THR A 205 4.17 -21.31 -0.54
C THR A 205 4.01 -19.83 -0.81
N GLY A 206 3.33 -19.14 0.10
CA GLY A 206 3.25 -17.69 0.11
C GLY A 206 4.50 -17.05 0.68
N ARG A 207 4.94 -15.95 0.05
CA ARG A 207 6.07 -15.15 0.51
C ARG A 207 5.65 -13.68 0.61
N LEU A 208 5.50 -13.15 1.82
CA LEU A 208 5.09 -11.76 2.03
C LEU A 208 6.19 -10.79 1.60
N ARG A 209 5.96 -10.00 0.55
CA ARG A 209 6.96 -9.09 -0.04
C ARG A 209 6.86 -7.64 0.40
N GLY A 210 5.70 -7.18 0.83
CA GLY A 210 5.50 -5.78 1.18
C GLY A 210 4.05 -5.38 1.33
N MET A 211 3.86 -4.09 1.54
CA MET A 211 2.55 -3.45 1.64
C MET A 211 2.49 -2.23 0.73
N ILE A 212 1.44 -2.15 -0.08
CA ILE A 212 1.00 -0.93 -0.75
C ILE A 212 0.13 -0.14 0.23
N TRP A 213 0.46 1.13 0.44
CA TRP A 213 -0.25 2.04 1.32
C TRP A 213 -0.59 3.33 0.60
N VAL A 214 -1.87 3.54 0.30
CA VAL A 214 -2.40 4.77 -0.31
C VAL A 214 -3.51 5.34 0.58
N GLN A 215 -3.15 6.36 1.36
CA GLN A 215 -4.05 6.96 2.34
C GLN A 215 -3.59 8.38 2.71
N GLY A 216 -4.53 9.22 3.12
CA GLY A 216 -4.23 10.50 3.75
C GLY A 216 -5.34 11.52 3.68
N GLU A 217 -6.31 11.32 2.79
CA GLU A 217 -7.39 12.28 2.56
C GLU A 217 -8.30 12.46 3.77
N ALA A 218 -8.68 11.36 4.44
CA ALA A 218 -9.57 11.43 5.59
C ALA A 218 -8.95 12.19 6.78
N ASP A 219 -7.63 12.10 6.97
CA ASP A 219 -6.88 12.89 7.98
C ASP A 219 -6.79 14.38 7.60
N ALA A 220 -7.16 14.74 6.36
CA ALA A 220 -7.07 16.08 5.82
C ALA A 220 -8.43 16.78 5.62
N GLU A 221 -9.54 16.11 5.94
CA GLU A 221 -10.88 16.66 5.83
C GLU A 221 -11.11 17.82 6.81
N GLU A 222 -11.89 18.81 6.40
CA GLU A 222 -12.27 19.95 7.26
C GLU A 222 -12.94 19.49 8.57
N LYS A 223 -13.88 18.53 8.46
CA LYS A 223 -14.63 18.00 9.61
C LYS A 223 -13.75 17.30 10.64
N ALA A 224 -12.57 16.86 10.25
CA ALA A 224 -11.59 16.22 11.13
C ALA A 224 -10.75 17.27 11.92
N GLY A 225 -10.78 18.53 11.48
CA GLY A 225 -9.90 19.59 11.97
C GLY A 225 -8.42 19.35 11.63
N PRO A 226 -7.52 20.25 12.06
CA PRO A 226 -6.10 20.13 11.72
C PRO A 226 -5.37 19.02 12.51
N GLY A 227 -5.95 18.55 13.63
CA GLY A 227 -5.31 17.61 14.55
C GLY A 227 -4.80 16.32 13.88
N PRO A 228 -5.67 15.56 13.16
CA PRO A 228 -5.26 14.36 12.44
C PRO A 228 -4.13 14.60 11.43
N SER A 229 -4.25 15.64 10.59
CA SER A 229 -3.21 15.99 9.61
C SER A 229 -1.86 16.34 10.27
N ALA A 230 -1.88 17.05 11.40
CA ALA A 230 -0.67 17.43 12.14
C ALA A 230 0.01 16.22 12.80
N ALA A 231 -0.77 15.21 13.22
CA ALA A 231 -0.27 13.97 13.80
C ALA A 231 0.16 12.93 12.75
N TYR A 232 -0.13 13.16 11.47
CA TYR A 232 -0.01 12.14 10.42
C TYR A 232 1.37 11.46 10.36
N GLY A 233 2.46 12.24 10.39
CA GLY A 233 3.81 11.69 10.30
C GLY A 233 4.17 10.76 11.47
N ALA A 234 3.79 11.15 12.69
CA ALA A 234 4.00 10.33 13.89
C ALA A 234 3.14 9.06 13.85
N ASN A 235 1.87 9.18 13.45
CA ASN A 235 0.96 8.06 13.32
C ASN A 235 1.41 7.07 12.24
N LEU A 236 1.91 7.55 11.09
CA LEU A 236 2.41 6.70 10.01
C LEU A 236 3.67 5.94 10.45
N ALA A 237 4.58 6.60 11.15
CA ALA A 237 5.76 5.95 11.71
C ALA A 237 5.37 4.84 12.72
N ALA A 238 4.40 5.12 13.61
CA ALA A 238 3.90 4.16 14.57
C ALA A 238 3.18 2.98 13.90
N PHE A 239 2.34 3.25 12.90
CA PHE A 239 1.65 2.23 12.09
C PHE A 239 2.65 1.28 11.40
N ILE A 240 3.66 1.83 10.72
CA ILE A 240 4.68 1.01 10.04
C ILE A 240 5.50 0.19 11.04
N ALA A 241 5.88 0.78 12.18
CA ALA A 241 6.62 0.08 13.22
C ALA A 241 5.80 -1.08 13.83
N ALA A 242 4.51 -0.85 14.10
CA ALA A 242 3.61 -1.87 14.59
C ALA A 242 3.42 -3.00 13.56
N ALA A 243 3.15 -2.66 12.28
CA ALA A 243 2.96 -3.65 11.23
C ALA A 243 4.20 -4.55 11.06
N ARG A 244 5.40 -3.96 11.08
CA ARG A 244 6.67 -4.71 11.04
C ARG A 244 6.84 -5.64 12.22
N LYS A 245 6.47 -5.21 13.41
CA LYS A 245 6.51 -6.04 14.62
C LYS A 245 5.51 -7.21 14.49
N ASP A 246 4.27 -6.94 14.13
CA ASP A 246 3.19 -7.93 14.15
C ASP A 246 3.27 -8.93 12.98
N LEU A 247 3.97 -8.58 11.90
CA LEU A 247 4.23 -9.44 10.74
C LEU A 247 5.69 -9.91 10.67
N ALA A 248 6.47 -9.72 11.73
CA ALA A 248 7.91 -10.04 11.74
C ALA A 248 8.23 -11.51 11.41
N ALA A 249 7.31 -12.42 11.76
CA ALA A 249 7.43 -13.84 11.45
C ALA A 249 7.42 -14.14 9.94
N PHE A 250 6.83 -13.25 9.12
CA PHE A 250 6.82 -13.37 7.66
C PHE A 250 7.86 -12.47 7.00
N HIS A 251 8.02 -11.23 7.48
CA HIS A 251 8.98 -10.29 6.94
C HIS A 251 9.38 -9.21 7.99
N PRO A 252 10.53 -9.35 8.69
CA PRO A 252 10.89 -8.49 9.82
C PRO A 252 11.12 -7.02 9.44
N GLN A 253 11.55 -6.75 8.21
CA GLN A 253 11.73 -5.39 7.67
C GLN A 253 10.77 -5.14 6.50
N LEU A 254 9.47 -5.36 6.71
CA LEU A 254 8.44 -5.25 5.66
C LEU A 254 8.59 -3.94 4.85
N PRO A 255 8.83 -4.01 3.53
CA PRO A 255 8.81 -2.85 2.66
C PRO A 255 7.41 -2.25 2.57
N VAL A 256 7.35 -0.92 2.57
CA VAL A 256 6.09 -0.17 2.44
C VAL A 256 6.21 0.77 1.25
N LEU A 257 5.29 0.63 0.29
CA LEU A 257 5.16 1.49 -0.88
C LEU A 257 4.08 2.54 -0.57
N LEU A 258 4.51 3.74 -0.23
CA LEU A 258 3.66 4.87 0.16
C LEU A 258 3.29 5.71 -1.06
N GLY A 259 2.00 5.88 -1.30
CA GLY A 259 1.47 6.92 -2.18
C GLY A 259 1.45 8.28 -1.47
N VAL A 260 2.23 9.24 -1.98
CA VAL A 260 2.26 10.61 -1.45
C VAL A 260 1.13 11.44 -2.08
N MET A 261 0.24 11.99 -1.25
CA MET A 261 -0.98 12.68 -1.67
C MET A 261 -0.69 13.91 -2.56
N PRO A 262 -1.41 14.10 -3.68
CA PRO A 262 -1.24 15.28 -4.53
C PRO A 262 -2.05 16.46 -3.99
N LEU A 263 -1.77 17.68 -4.48
CA LEU A 263 -2.48 18.90 -4.04
C LEU A 263 -3.33 19.55 -5.13
N ARG A 264 -3.18 19.19 -6.40
CA ARG A 264 -3.89 19.83 -7.52
C ARG A 264 -5.39 19.53 -7.46
N LYS A 265 -6.23 20.57 -7.40
CA LYS A 265 -7.70 20.47 -7.31
C LYS A 265 -8.18 19.64 -6.11
N ARG A 266 -7.56 19.87 -4.95
CA ARG A 266 -7.80 19.11 -3.69
C ARG A 266 -8.29 20.00 -2.55
N ASP A 267 -8.84 21.16 -2.84
CA ASP A 267 -9.25 22.13 -1.83
C ASP A 267 -10.40 21.61 -0.93
N CYS A 268 -11.09 20.53 -1.34
CA CYS A 268 -12.00 19.77 -0.48
C CYS A 268 -11.33 19.07 0.71
N PHE A 269 -9.99 19.00 0.73
CA PHE A 269 -9.17 18.50 1.83
C PHE A 269 -8.23 19.63 2.31
N PRO A 270 -8.72 20.60 3.09
CA PRO A 270 -7.97 21.83 3.40
C PRO A 270 -6.66 21.58 4.15
N HIS A 271 -6.52 20.42 4.82
CA HIS A 271 -5.31 20.08 5.58
C HIS A 271 -4.37 19.11 4.84
N LEU A 272 -4.64 18.81 3.56
CA LEU A 272 -3.83 17.88 2.76
C LEU A 272 -2.36 18.32 2.58
N PRO A 273 -2.02 19.63 2.52
CA PRO A 273 -0.63 20.06 2.52
C PRO A 273 0.18 19.56 3.73
N ALA A 274 -0.43 19.48 4.92
CA ALA A 274 0.23 18.98 6.12
C ALA A 274 0.49 17.47 6.04
N VAL A 275 -0.50 16.70 5.57
CA VAL A 275 -0.36 15.25 5.33
C VAL A 275 0.74 14.97 4.29
N ARG A 276 0.72 15.66 3.16
CA ARG A 276 1.74 15.53 2.12
C ARG A 276 3.13 15.87 2.64
N ALA A 277 3.28 16.96 3.39
CA ALA A 277 4.55 17.36 3.99
C ALA A 277 5.08 16.27 4.94
N ALA A 278 4.20 15.69 5.77
CA ALA A 278 4.55 14.59 6.67
C ALA A 278 4.97 13.33 5.90
N GLN A 279 4.25 12.96 4.83
CA GLN A 279 4.59 11.83 3.96
C GLN A 279 5.96 12.01 3.29
N LEU A 280 6.28 13.22 2.81
CA LEU A 280 7.57 13.54 2.20
C LEU A 280 8.71 13.58 3.22
N ALA A 281 8.48 14.10 4.43
CA ALA A 281 9.51 14.24 5.46
C ALA A 281 9.88 12.90 6.14
N LEU A 282 8.94 11.95 6.25
CA LEU A 282 9.17 10.70 6.98
C LEU A 282 10.21 9.82 6.28
N THR A 283 11.37 9.63 6.87
CA THR A 283 12.40 8.71 6.35
C THR A 283 12.49 7.48 7.24
N LEU A 284 12.21 6.30 6.66
CA LEU A 284 12.34 5.01 7.33
C LEU A 284 13.02 4.00 6.40
N PRO A 285 13.79 3.02 6.92
CA PRO A 285 14.32 1.94 6.10
C PRO A 285 13.21 1.23 5.33
N ALA A 286 13.44 0.88 4.06
CA ALA A 286 12.49 0.20 3.18
C ALA A 286 11.11 0.88 3.04
N LEU A 287 11.02 2.20 3.29
CA LEU A 287 9.87 3.01 2.92
C LEU A 287 10.13 3.64 1.54
N VAL A 288 9.41 3.18 0.53
CA VAL A 288 9.50 3.67 -0.84
C VAL A 288 8.33 4.61 -1.08
N LYS A 289 8.57 5.77 -1.69
CA LYS A 289 7.54 6.79 -1.92
C LYS A 289 7.30 6.96 -3.41
N VAL A 290 6.03 7.02 -3.80
CA VAL A 290 5.60 7.37 -5.16
C VAL A 290 4.67 8.57 -5.05
N ASP A 291 4.99 9.63 -5.77
CA ASP A 291 4.23 10.87 -5.75
C ASP A 291 3.00 10.78 -6.63
N LEU A 292 1.80 10.97 -6.06
CA LEU A 292 0.56 10.88 -6.82
C LEU A 292 0.32 12.08 -7.75
N ALA A 293 1.10 13.16 -7.63
CA ALA A 293 0.90 14.39 -8.40
C ALA A 293 1.03 14.20 -9.92
N GLY A 294 1.67 13.11 -10.37
CA GLY A 294 1.85 12.79 -11.79
C GLY A 294 0.80 11.86 -12.40
N PHE A 295 -0.17 11.37 -11.63
CA PHE A 295 -1.20 10.45 -12.14
C PHE A 295 -2.53 11.15 -12.39
N GLU A 296 -3.35 10.49 -13.20
CA GLU A 296 -4.65 11.00 -13.63
C GLU A 296 -5.73 10.77 -12.56
N PHE A 297 -6.48 11.83 -12.29
CA PHE A 297 -7.68 11.83 -11.45
C PHE A 297 -8.84 12.33 -12.30
N PHE A 298 -10.05 11.85 -12.04
CA PHE A 298 -11.24 12.41 -12.66
C PHE A 298 -11.84 13.52 -11.79
N GLU A 299 -12.63 14.37 -12.42
CA GLU A 299 -13.36 15.41 -11.72
C GLU A 299 -14.63 14.85 -11.10
N GLU A 300 -14.78 15.05 -9.80
CA GLU A 300 -15.95 14.68 -9.04
C GLU A 300 -16.21 15.70 -7.92
N TYR A 301 -17.38 15.63 -7.30
CA TYR A 301 -17.77 16.52 -6.18
C TYR A 301 -17.58 18.02 -6.44
N GLY A 302 -17.83 18.48 -7.68
CA GLY A 302 -17.65 19.89 -8.05
C GLY A 302 -16.28 20.23 -8.60
N GLY A 303 -15.67 19.32 -9.37
CA GLY A 303 -14.40 19.55 -10.06
C GLY A 303 -13.16 19.21 -9.23
N PHE A 304 -13.34 18.58 -8.07
CA PHE A 304 -12.24 18.09 -7.26
C PHE A 304 -11.68 16.79 -7.81
N HIS A 305 -10.39 16.61 -7.62
CA HIS A 305 -9.69 15.39 -7.98
C HIS A 305 -9.66 14.47 -6.75
N VAL A 306 -10.75 13.77 -6.41
CA VAL A 306 -10.77 12.92 -5.20
C VAL A 306 -10.16 11.55 -5.46
N HIS A 307 -10.59 10.88 -6.52
CA HIS A 307 -10.14 9.55 -6.91
C HIS A 307 -9.37 9.56 -8.24
N LEU A 308 -8.41 8.64 -8.34
CA LEU A 308 -7.70 8.34 -9.58
C LEU A 308 -8.66 7.80 -10.64
N THR A 309 -8.42 8.07 -11.92
CA THR A 309 -9.06 7.28 -13.00
C THR A 309 -8.61 5.82 -12.93
N LYS A 310 -9.29 4.91 -13.64
CA LYS A 310 -8.84 3.52 -13.81
C LYS A 310 -7.43 3.47 -14.43
N ASP A 311 -7.14 4.34 -15.39
CA ASP A 311 -5.80 4.51 -15.99
C ASP A 311 -4.78 5.07 -14.98
N GLY A 312 -5.16 6.09 -14.21
CA GLY A 312 -4.33 6.67 -13.16
C GLY A 312 -3.97 5.67 -12.06
N ALA A 313 -4.93 4.83 -11.65
CA ALA A 313 -4.70 3.74 -10.70
C ALA A 313 -3.74 2.68 -11.27
N CYS A 314 -3.92 2.28 -12.52
CA CYS A 314 -3.01 1.36 -13.20
C CYS A 314 -1.58 1.94 -13.32
N ALA A 315 -1.46 3.21 -13.70
CA ALA A 315 -0.19 3.89 -13.82
C ALA A 315 0.53 4.01 -12.46
N LEU A 316 -0.21 4.30 -11.38
CA LEU A 316 0.31 4.30 -10.01
C LEU A 316 0.85 2.91 -9.63
N GLY A 317 0.09 1.86 -9.92
CA GLY A 317 0.51 0.47 -9.68
C GLY A 317 1.82 0.11 -10.37
N ALA A 318 1.92 0.40 -11.67
CA ALA A 318 3.16 0.17 -12.43
C ALA A 318 4.33 0.97 -11.84
N ALA A 319 4.13 2.24 -11.51
CA ALA A 319 5.17 3.09 -10.91
C ALA A 319 5.63 2.57 -9.55
N MET A 320 4.72 2.07 -8.71
CA MET A 320 5.06 1.43 -7.43
C MET A 320 5.93 0.19 -7.62
N ALA A 321 5.67 -0.64 -8.62
CA ALA A 321 6.50 -1.82 -8.93
C ALA A 321 7.90 -1.41 -9.38
N HIS A 322 8.01 -0.40 -10.25
CA HIS A 322 9.30 0.14 -10.67
C HIS A 322 10.09 0.80 -9.53
N ALA A 323 9.41 1.55 -8.66
CA ALA A 323 10.04 2.15 -7.49
C ALA A 323 10.52 1.10 -6.49
N TYR A 324 9.74 0.04 -6.27
CA TYR A 324 10.16 -1.12 -5.48
C TYR A 324 11.42 -1.78 -6.06
N TYR A 325 11.45 -2.02 -7.38
CA TYR A 325 12.63 -2.55 -8.06
C TYR A 325 13.87 -1.67 -7.83
N ALA A 326 13.75 -0.38 -8.08
CA ALA A 326 14.87 0.56 -7.96
C ALA A 326 15.39 0.69 -6.52
N ALA A 327 14.50 0.68 -5.52
CA ALA A 327 14.87 0.94 -4.13
C ALA A 327 15.28 -0.31 -3.35
N VAL A 328 14.70 -1.48 -3.67
CA VAL A 328 14.84 -2.70 -2.86
C VAL A 328 15.64 -3.79 -3.57
N VAL A 329 15.59 -3.84 -4.90
CA VAL A 329 16.24 -4.90 -5.69
C VAL A 329 17.53 -4.41 -6.36
N GLY A 330 17.49 -3.21 -6.97
CA GLY A 330 18.62 -2.61 -7.69
C GLY A 330 19.94 -2.55 -6.91
N PRO A 331 19.95 -2.06 -5.65
CA PRO A 331 21.15 -2.03 -4.82
C PRO A 331 21.74 -3.42 -4.54
N GLY A 332 20.89 -4.45 -4.42
CA GLY A 332 21.31 -5.82 -4.16
C GLY A 332 21.95 -6.51 -5.38
N VAL A 333 21.45 -6.22 -6.59
CA VAL A 333 22.03 -6.73 -7.85
C VAL A 333 23.38 -6.06 -8.15
N ALA A 334 23.49 -4.74 -7.93
CA ALA A 334 24.75 -4.02 -8.10
C ALA A 334 25.84 -4.52 -7.13
N LEU A 335 25.49 -4.80 -5.88
CA LEU A 335 26.42 -5.34 -4.89
C LEU A 335 26.85 -6.77 -5.22
N ALA A 336 25.93 -7.64 -5.68
CA ALA A 336 26.25 -9.00 -6.10
C ALA A 336 27.14 -9.04 -7.36
N ALA A 337 26.89 -8.17 -8.33
CA ALA A 337 27.73 -8.03 -9.52
C ALA A 337 29.14 -7.49 -9.18
N ALA A 338 29.24 -6.54 -8.25
CA ALA A 338 30.53 -6.02 -7.77
C ALA A 338 31.33 -7.09 -7.00
N ALA A 339 30.66 -7.93 -6.18
CA ALA A 339 31.31 -9.03 -5.47
C ALA A 339 31.80 -10.14 -6.42
N ALA A 340 31.06 -10.43 -7.49
CA ALA A 340 31.48 -11.38 -8.52
C ALA A 340 32.65 -10.88 -9.40
N ALA A 341 32.87 -9.57 -9.45
CA ALA A 341 33.92 -8.94 -10.26
C ALA A 341 35.28 -8.81 -9.56
N VAL A 342 35.45 -9.32 -8.32
CA VAL A 342 36.75 -9.33 -7.64
C VAL A 342 37.47 -10.65 -7.94
N PRO A 343 38.46 -10.69 -8.86
CA PRO A 343 39.31 -11.87 -8.98
C PRO A 343 40.19 -11.98 -7.73
N SER A 344 40.20 -13.16 -7.11
CA SER A 344 41.19 -13.52 -6.10
C SER A 344 42.57 -13.55 -6.75
N ALA A 345 43.30 -12.44 -6.64
CA ALA A 345 44.71 -12.40 -6.99
C ALA A 345 45.50 -13.07 -5.87
N ALA A 346 45.70 -14.38 -5.98
CA ALA A 346 46.73 -15.08 -5.24
C ALA A 346 48.09 -14.51 -5.67
N VAL A 347 48.81 -13.93 -4.71
CA VAL A 347 50.19 -13.45 -4.89
C VAL A 347 51.11 -14.68 -4.99
N PRO A 348 51.83 -14.93 -6.10
CA PRO A 348 52.89 -15.90 -6.07
C PRO A 348 54.15 -15.25 -5.49
N SER A 349 54.76 -15.94 -4.52
CA SER A 349 56.09 -15.65 -4.02
C SER A 349 57.12 -15.91 -5.12
N ALA A 350 57.89 -14.89 -5.50
CA ALA A 350 58.97 -15.02 -6.48
C ALA A 350 60.29 -15.33 -5.76
N ALA A 351 60.86 -16.50 -6.07
CA ALA A 351 62.25 -16.84 -5.81
C ALA A 351 63.01 -17.06 -7.13
N THR A 352 64.25 -16.56 -7.13
CA THR A 352 65.43 -16.96 -7.92
C THR A 352 65.54 -16.65 -9.43
N ALA A 353 66.56 -15.82 -9.70
CA ALA A 353 67.70 -16.05 -10.59
C ALA A 353 67.51 -16.04 -12.13
N GLY A 354 67.94 -14.93 -12.73
CA GLY A 354 69.12 -14.86 -13.61
C GLY A 354 69.11 -15.60 -14.95
N SER A 355 69.13 -14.85 -16.06
CA SER A 355 69.98 -15.13 -17.23
C SER A 355 69.93 -13.97 -18.23
N ARG A 356 70.99 -13.88 -19.04
CA ARG A 356 71.45 -12.79 -19.91
C ARG A 356 70.91 -12.88 -21.35
N GLY A 357 71.00 -11.74 -22.06
CA GLY A 357 71.13 -11.63 -23.52
C GLY A 357 69.79 -11.58 -24.28
N GLY A 358 69.57 -10.81 -25.34
CA GLY A 358 70.38 -9.89 -26.13
C GLY A 358 69.63 -9.58 -27.44
N SER A 359 69.73 -8.34 -27.91
CA SER A 359 69.66 -7.84 -29.30
C SER A 359 68.48 -8.07 -30.26
N GLY A 360 68.11 -6.98 -30.96
CA GLY A 360 67.50 -6.91 -32.33
C GLY A 360 65.98 -6.73 -32.33
N GLY A 361 65.38 -5.62 -32.75
CA GLY A 361 65.37 -5.03 -34.12
C GLY A 361 64.31 -5.75 -34.97
N GLY A 362 63.34 -5.18 -35.69
CA GLY A 362 62.88 -3.84 -36.06
C GLY A 362 61.72 -4.01 -37.07
N GLY A 363 61.02 -2.93 -37.43
CA GLY A 363 60.08 -2.84 -38.58
C GLY A 363 58.62 -3.18 -38.26
N SER A 364 57.59 -2.32 -38.37
CA SER A 364 57.14 -1.38 -39.43
C SER A 364 56.20 -2.01 -40.49
N ALA A 365 54.93 -1.58 -40.39
CA ALA A 365 54.01 -1.13 -41.46
C ALA A 365 53.23 -2.12 -42.36
N GLY A 366 52.02 -1.66 -42.70
CA GLY A 366 51.27 -1.95 -43.93
C GLY A 366 50.05 -2.86 -43.73
N SER A 367 48.81 -2.37 -43.63
CA SER A 367 47.94 -1.77 -44.66
C SER A 367 47.29 -2.76 -45.64
N GLY A 368 45.96 -2.67 -45.78
CA GLY A 368 45.13 -3.32 -46.81
C GLY A 368 43.84 -3.81 -46.15
N GLY A 369 42.62 -3.33 -46.43
CA GLY A 369 42.06 -2.82 -47.68
C GLY A 369 41.15 -3.91 -48.26
N GLY A 370 39.84 -3.66 -48.36
CA GLY A 370 38.92 -4.57 -49.05
C GLY A 370 37.45 -4.39 -48.65
N ALA A 371 36.67 -3.82 -49.56
CA ALA A 371 35.24 -3.51 -49.47
C ALA A 371 34.38 -4.51 -50.29
N ALA A 372 33.06 -4.26 -50.27
CA ALA A 372 31.98 -4.75 -51.14
C ALA A 372 31.22 -6.00 -50.60
N ALA A 373 29.93 -5.93 -50.25
CA ALA A 373 28.69 -5.64 -51.01
C ALA A 373 27.91 -6.97 -51.14
N ALA A 374 26.78 -7.13 -50.44
CA ALA A 374 25.41 -6.83 -50.88
C ALA A 374 24.78 -7.97 -51.71
N GLU A 375 23.69 -8.56 -51.20
CA GLU A 375 22.51 -8.90 -52.01
C GLU A 375 21.30 -9.20 -51.12
N ALA A 376 20.14 -8.73 -51.56
CA ALA A 376 18.82 -8.94 -50.98
C ALA A 376 17.89 -9.30 -52.13
N VAL A 377 17.06 -10.34 -52.01
CA VAL A 377 15.83 -10.52 -52.80
C VAL A 377 14.81 -11.37 -52.02
N ASP A 378 13.61 -10.84 -51.87
CA ASP A 378 12.29 -11.46 -51.59
C ASP A 378 11.51 -11.39 -52.94
N PRO A 379 10.46 -12.19 -53.30
CA PRO A 379 9.19 -12.20 -52.55
C PRO A 379 8.24 -13.45 -52.69
N ALA A 380 7.29 -13.55 -51.73
CA ALA A 380 5.86 -13.91 -51.79
C ALA A 380 5.25 -14.99 -52.72
N GLY A 381 4.34 -15.83 -52.18
CA GLY A 381 3.23 -16.42 -52.96
C GLY A 381 2.36 -17.58 -52.37
N VAL A 382 1.25 -17.24 -51.68
CA VAL A 382 -0.16 -17.76 -51.73
C VAL A 382 -0.56 -19.24 -51.39
N ALA A 383 -1.79 -19.33 -50.84
CA ALA A 383 -2.58 -20.34 -50.11
C ALA A 383 -3.27 -21.53 -50.85
N SER A 384 -3.74 -22.53 -50.07
CA SER A 384 -5.12 -23.15 -50.07
C SER A 384 -5.19 -24.32 -49.04
N VAL A 385 -5.99 -24.31 -47.96
CA VAL A 385 -7.40 -24.74 -47.75
C VAL A 385 -7.77 -26.18 -48.14
N THR A 386 -8.25 -26.99 -47.17
CA THR A 386 -9.39 -27.94 -47.30
C THR A 386 -10.09 -28.15 -45.94
N GLU A 387 -11.41 -27.95 -45.93
CA GLU A 387 -12.38 -28.33 -44.89
C GLU A 387 -12.74 -29.83 -44.91
N ALA A 388 -13.34 -30.34 -43.82
CA ALA A 388 -14.61 -31.08 -43.90
C ALA A 388 -15.31 -31.12 -42.53
N ALA A 389 -16.62 -30.80 -42.57
CA ALA A 389 -17.56 -30.66 -41.46
C ALA A 389 -18.25 -31.98 -41.06
N GLY A 390 -18.95 -31.95 -39.92
CA GLY A 390 -19.97 -32.93 -39.52
C GLY A 390 -20.74 -32.46 -38.29
N ALA A 391 -21.95 -31.95 -38.50
CA ALA A 391 -22.88 -31.41 -37.51
C ALA A 391 -23.80 -32.47 -36.89
N ALA A 392 -24.30 -32.22 -35.66
CA ALA A 392 -25.71 -32.33 -35.24
C ALA A 392 -25.88 -32.27 -33.69
N GLU A 393 -26.61 -31.27 -33.19
CA GLU A 393 -27.44 -31.36 -31.96
C GLU A 393 -28.85 -31.92 -32.33
N PRO A 394 -29.91 -31.96 -31.48
CA PRO A 394 -30.09 -31.68 -30.02
C PRO A 394 -30.98 -32.71 -29.28
N GLU A 395 -31.09 -32.63 -27.93
CA GLU A 395 -32.37 -32.86 -27.23
C GLU A 395 -32.39 -32.40 -25.76
N ALA A 396 -33.59 -32.11 -25.26
CA ALA A 396 -33.93 -31.28 -24.12
C ALA A 396 -34.46 -32.04 -22.89
N ALA A 397 -34.38 -31.36 -21.74
CA ALA A 397 -35.30 -31.31 -20.58
C ALA A 397 -35.89 -32.59 -19.94
N ALA A 398 -35.67 -32.74 -18.62
CA ALA A 398 -36.69 -33.21 -17.67
C ALA A 398 -36.37 -32.79 -16.22
N SER A 399 -37.41 -32.29 -15.54
CA SER A 399 -37.48 -31.87 -14.14
C SER A 399 -37.30 -33.01 -13.12
N ALA A 400 -36.84 -32.68 -11.90
CA ALA A 400 -37.29 -33.35 -10.67
C ALA A 400 -37.18 -32.42 -9.45
N GLU A 401 -38.02 -32.70 -8.46
CA GLU A 401 -38.70 -31.76 -7.56
C GLU A 401 -37.93 -31.32 -6.29
N ALA A 402 -38.52 -30.26 -5.73
CA ALA A 402 -38.39 -29.68 -4.40
C ALA A 402 -38.03 -30.60 -3.23
N ARG A 403 -37.19 -30.08 -2.33
CA ARG A 403 -37.35 -30.32 -0.89
C ARG A 403 -37.03 -29.05 -0.10
N ALA A 404 -38.05 -28.58 0.61
CA ALA A 404 -38.05 -27.41 1.48
C ALA A 404 -37.13 -27.60 2.70
N VAL A 405 -36.47 -26.52 3.13
CA VAL A 405 -35.83 -26.38 4.44
C VAL A 405 -36.36 -25.08 5.06
N PRO A 406 -36.90 -25.09 6.30
CA PRO A 406 -37.65 -23.96 6.84
C PRO A 406 -36.75 -22.87 7.46
N ALA A 407 -37.30 -21.66 7.49
CA ALA A 407 -36.76 -20.47 8.15
C ALA A 407 -36.73 -20.60 9.69
N PRO A 408 -35.82 -19.91 10.39
CA PRO A 408 -35.81 -19.86 11.86
C PRO A 408 -36.87 -18.87 12.37
N GLY A 409 -37.69 -19.32 13.33
CA GLY A 409 -38.65 -18.51 14.06
C GLY A 409 -38.03 -17.79 15.25
N GLU A 410 -38.53 -16.58 15.50
CA GLU A 410 -38.28 -15.74 16.68
C GLU A 410 -39.20 -16.12 17.88
N PRO A 411 -39.01 -15.54 19.09
CA PRO A 411 -38.84 -16.28 20.34
C PRO A 411 -40.12 -16.56 21.13
N ALA A 412 -40.02 -17.52 22.06
CA ALA A 412 -41.06 -17.84 23.05
C ALA A 412 -40.72 -17.24 24.43
N GLU A 413 -41.67 -16.50 25.00
CA GLU A 413 -41.78 -16.10 26.41
C GLU A 413 -42.49 -17.17 27.27
N GLU A 414 -42.15 -17.18 28.56
CA GLU A 414 -42.85 -17.74 29.75
C GLU A 414 -43.08 -19.27 29.84
N ALA A 415 -43.02 -19.95 30.99
CA ALA A 415 -42.73 -19.63 32.39
C ALA A 415 -42.53 -20.97 33.15
N THR A 416 -41.89 -20.96 34.33
CA THR A 416 -42.41 -21.62 35.56
C THR A 416 -41.49 -21.39 36.76
N ARG A 417 -42.16 -21.17 37.91
CA ARG A 417 -41.69 -20.84 39.26
C ARG A 417 -41.14 -22.07 40.01
N SER A 418 -40.32 -21.86 41.05
CA SER A 418 -40.65 -22.27 42.44
C SER A 418 -39.60 -21.87 43.50
N GLY A 419 -40.11 -21.44 44.68
CA GLY A 419 -39.48 -21.45 46.01
C GLY A 419 -38.49 -20.31 46.34
N GLY A 420 -38.57 -19.56 47.44
CA GLY A 420 -39.39 -19.58 48.65
C GLY A 420 -38.70 -18.77 49.77
N SER A 421 -39.49 -18.21 50.69
CA SER A 421 -39.16 -17.60 52.01
C SER A 421 -38.77 -16.11 52.14
N SER A 422 -39.70 -15.34 52.71
CA SER A 422 -39.53 -14.09 53.49
C SER A 422 -39.60 -14.43 55.01
N PRO A 423 -39.73 -13.48 55.99
CA PRO A 423 -39.31 -12.07 56.09
C PRO A 423 -38.60 -11.72 57.44
N GLY A 424 -38.07 -10.50 57.55
CA GLY A 424 -37.67 -9.86 58.82
C GLY A 424 -38.22 -8.43 58.94
N LYS A 425 -39.11 -8.24 59.93
CA LYS A 425 -39.76 -6.98 60.37
C LYS A 425 -38.81 -6.13 61.24
N ALA A 426 -38.90 -4.80 61.17
CA ALA A 426 -39.01 -3.91 62.34
C ALA A 426 -39.35 -2.47 61.93
N ALA A 427 -40.20 -1.82 62.72
CA ALA A 427 -40.81 -0.51 62.50
C ALA A 427 -40.47 0.45 63.66
N ALA A 428 -40.47 1.77 63.39
CA ALA A 428 -40.80 2.93 64.25
C ALA A 428 -40.26 4.18 63.55
N GLY A 429 -40.87 5.37 63.46
CA GLY A 429 -42.07 5.95 64.04
C GLY A 429 -41.85 7.47 64.14
N GLY A 430 -42.86 8.30 63.79
CA GLY A 430 -42.97 9.71 64.21
C GLY A 430 -42.66 10.81 63.17
N GLY A 431 -43.71 11.48 62.68
CA GLY A 431 -43.64 12.89 62.23
C GLY A 431 -43.83 13.86 63.42
N PRO A 432 -44.19 15.16 63.25
CA PRO A 432 -44.56 15.88 62.02
C PRO A 432 -43.90 17.29 61.86
N GLY A 433 -44.21 18.04 60.79
CA GLY A 433 -44.24 19.52 60.88
C GLY A 433 -43.88 20.37 59.65
N ALA A 434 -44.94 20.87 58.98
CA ALA A 434 -45.15 22.25 58.47
C ALA A 434 -44.36 22.84 57.26
N GLY A 435 -45.14 23.41 56.33
CA GLY A 435 -44.88 24.72 55.70
C GLY A 435 -44.64 24.73 54.18
N GLY A 436 -45.60 25.29 53.40
CA GLY A 436 -45.58 25.48 51.93
C GLY A 436 -44.68 26.64 51.45
N PRO A 437 -45.02 27.41 50.40
CA PRO A 437 -46.21 27.41 49.52
C PRO A 437 -46.10 26.57 48.25
#